data_AF-A0A2I8A695-F1
#
_entry.id   AF-A0A2I8A695-F1
#
_cell.length_a   1.000
_cell.length_b   1.000
_cell.length_c   1.000
_cell.angle_alpha   90.00
_cell.angle_beta   90.00
_cell.angle_gamma   90.00
#
_symmetry.space_group_name_H-M   'P 1'
#
loop_
_entity.id
_entity.type
_entity.pdbx_description
1 polymer ?
#
loop_
_entity_poly.entity_id
_entity_poly.type
_entity_poly.pdbx_seq_one_letter_code
_entity_poly.pdbx_strand_id
1 'polypeptide(L)' 'MTDEQLACELYSTYESIRSGCDKEVHADVWQYMNPFQQVAWLNTAKEMRKLLTPSKPKKAVTPEPEA' A
#
# COMPACT_ATOMS: atom_id res chain seq x y z
N MET A 1 8.29 -6.94 -0.05
CA MET A 1 7.17 -6.35 -0.81
C MET A 1 7.55 -4.94 -1.20
N THR A 2 7.70 -4.64 -2.49
CA THR A 2 8.00 -3.29 -3.01
C THR A 2 6.74 -2.42 -3.04
N ASP A 3 6.89 -1.11 -3.20
CA ASP A 3 5.71 -0.21 -3.32
C ASP A 3 4.90 -0.52 -4.58
N GLU A 4 5.55 -0.95 -5.65
CA GLU A 4 4.90 -1.39 -6.89
C GLU A 4 4.11 -2.69 -6.69
N GLN A 5 4.67 -3.69 -6.01
CA GLN A 5 3.93 -4.91 -5.66
C GLN A 5 2.69 -4.61 -4.82
N LEU A 6 2.83 -3.74 -3.81
CA LEU A 6 1.69 -3.32 -2.99
C LEU A 6 0.65 -2.52 -3.79
N ALA A 7 1.09 -1.66 -4.72
CA ALA A 7 0.17 -0.93 -5.60
C ALA A 7 -0.61 -1.86 -6.54
N CYS A 8 0.08 -2.85 -7.13
CA CYS A 8 -0.54 -3.88 -7.97
C CYS A 8 -1.58 -4.70 -7.17
N GLU A 9 -1.24 -5.16 -5.97
CA GLU A 9 -2.17 -5.92 -5.12
C GLU A 9 -3.39 -5.10 -4.69
N LEU A 10 -3.19 -3.83 -4.31
CA LEU A 10 -4.29 -2.91 -3.98
C LEU A 10 -5.22 -2.70 -5.17
N TYR A 11 -4.65 -2.49 -6.35
CA TYR A 11 -5.42 -2.33 -7.58
C TYR A 11 -6.20 -3.59 -7.96
N SER A 12 -5.55 -4.75 -7.97
CA SER A 12 -6.21 -6.04 -8.25
C SER A 12 -7.34 -6.32 -7.25
N THR A 13 -7.14 -6.00 -5.97
CA THR A 13 -8.18 -6.11 -4.94
C THR A 13 -9.36 -5.18 -5.22
N TYR A 14 -9.08 -3.90 -5.52
CA TYR A 14 -10.11 -2.91 -5.84
C TYR A 14 -10.95 -3.33 -7.05
N GLU A 15 -10.32 -3.76 -8.15
CA GLU A 15 -11.04 -4.19 -9.35
C GLU A 15 -11.82 -5.49 -9.13
N SER A 16 -11.30 -6.41 -8.31
CA SER A 16 -12.04 -7.63 -7.93
C SER A 16 -13.33 -7.29 -7.20
N ILE A 17 -13.28 -6.37 -6.24
CA ILE A 17 -14.46 -5.88 -5.51
C ILE A 17 -15.42 -5.15 -6.47
N ARG A 18 -14.89 -4.24 -7.31
CA ARG A 18 -15.70 -3.43 -8.24
C ARG A 18 -16.41 -4.27 -9.30
N SER A 19 -15.77 -5.32 -9.80
CA SER A 19 -16.30 -6.18 -10.87
C SER A 19 -17.24 -7.28 -10.38
N GLY A 20 -17.37 -7.46 -9.06
CA GLY A 20 -18.27 -8.47 -8.49
C GLY A 20 -17.74 -9.91 -8.52
N CYS A 21 -16.41 -10.09 -8.58
CA CYS A 21 -15.71 -11.38 -8.44
C CYS A 21 -16.10 -12.52 -9.39
N ASP A 22 -16.31 -12.25 -10.69
CA ASP A 22 -16.40 -13.32 -11.71
C ASP A 22 -15.13 -13.43 -12.58
N LYS A 23 -14.21 -12.45 -12.53
CA LYS A 23 -13.00 -12.43 -13.35
C LYS A 23 -11.79 -12.03 -12.50
N GLU A 24 -10.78 -12.90 -12.45
CA GLU A 24 -9.47 -12.55 -11.89
C GLU A 24 -8.90 -11.35 -12.67
N VAL A 25 -8.72 -10.23 -11.98
CA VAL A 25 -8.06 -9.06 -12.55
C VAL A 25 -6.56 -9.28 -12.41
N HIS A 26 -5.98 -9.88 -13.44
CA HIS A 26 -4.55 -10.19 -13.48
C HIS A 26 -3.71 -8.91 -13.41
N ALA A 27 -2.56 -9.01 -12.74
CA ALA A 27 -1.54 -7.96 -12.63
C ALA A 27 -1.07 -7.41 -13.99
N ASP A 28 -1.34 -8.12 -15.10
CA ASP A 28 -1.08 -7.66 -16.47
C ASP A 28 -1.79 -6.34 -16.82
N VAL A 29 -2.93 -6.02 -16.19
CA VAL A 29 -3.63 -4.75 -16.44
C VAL A 29 -2.82 -3.55 -15.95
N TRP A 30 -1.93 -3.75 -14.97
CA TRP A 30 -1.04 -2.70 -14.47
C TRP A 30 -0.17 -2.09 -15.57
N GLN A 31 0.38 -2.91 -16.47
CA GLN A 31 1.26 -2.43 -17.54
C GLN A 31 0.51 -1.58 -18.60
N TYR A 32 -0.80 -1.80 -18.74
CA TYR A 32 -1.66 -1.09 -19.68
C TYR A 32 -2.35 0.12 -19.05
N MET A 33 -2.21 0.30 -17.74
CA MET A 33 -2.78 1.42 -17.02
C MET A 33 -2.09 2.72 -17.42
N ASN A 34 -2.86 3.80 -17.54
CA ASN A 34 -2.31 5.12 -17.81
C ASN A 34 -1.32 5.53 -16.68
N PRO A 35 -0.14 6.10 -16.99
CA PRO A 35 0.83 6.59 -16.00
C PRO A 35 0.23 7.41 -14.86
N PHE A 36 -0.79 8.25 -15.12
CA PHE A 36 -1.44 9.03 -14.07
C PHE A 36 -2.15 8.16 -13.02
N GLN A 37 -2.80 7.09 -13.47
CA GLN A 37 -3.47 6.14 -12.57
C GLN A 37 -2.44 5.26 -11.83
N GLN A 38 -1.36 4.83 -12.50
CA GLN A 38 -0.26 4.10 -11.85
C GLN A 38 0.35 4.93 -10.70
N VAL A 39 0.61 6.23 -10.94
CA VAL A 39 1.13 7.14 -9.91
C VAL A 39 0.16 7.28 -8.73
N ALA A 40 -1.15 7.34 -8.98
CA ALA A 40 -2.15 7.39 -7.91
C ALA A 40 -2.08 6.14 -7.02
N TRP A 41 -2.04 4.95 -7.60
CA TRP A 41 -1.93 3.69 -6.85
C TRP A 41 -0.59 3.54 -6.13
N LEU A 42 0.52 3.98 -6.74
CA LEU A 42 1.83 4.02 -6.07
C LEU A 42 1.82 4.96 -4.86
N ASN A 43 1.15 6.11 -4.95
CA ASN A 43 1.02 7.02 -3.81
C ASN A 43 0.13 6.41 -2.73
N THR A 44 -0.98 5.77 -3.09
CA THR A 44 -1.82 5.02 -2.14
C THR A 44 -1.03 3.91 -1.45
N ALA A 45 -0.21 3.15 -2.18
CA ALA A 45 0.65 2.12 -1.61
C ALA A 45 1.66 2.70 -0.60
N LYS A 46 2.27 3.85 -0.91
CA LYS A 46 3.18 4.55 0.02
C LYS A 46 2.46 5.00 1.29
N GLU A 47 1.27 5.58 1.19
CA GLU A 47 0.48 6.00 2.35
C GLU A 47 0.02 4.81 3.17
N MET A 48 -0.46 3.74 2.54
CA MET A 48 -0.82 2.49 3.21
C MET A 48 0.38 1.89 3.94
N ARG A 49 1.57 1.90 3.33
CA ARG A 49 2.79 1.45 4.01
C ARG A 49 3.09 2.31 5.23
N LYS A 50 2.94 3.64 5.17
CA LYS A 50 3.13 4.49 6.36
C LYS A 50 2.15 4.16 7.49
N LEU A 51 0.91 3.84 7.16
CA LEU A 51 -0.13 3.48 8.12
C LEU A 51 0.10 2.09 8.73
N LEU A 52 0.50 1.13 7.90
CA LEU A 52 0.68 -0.28 8.28
C LEU A 52 2.05 -0.56 8.89
N THR A 53 3.07 0.24 8.56
CA THR A 53 4.34 0.16 9.28
C THR A 53 4.08 0.77 10.66
N PRO A 54 4.16 -0.01 11.75
CA PRO A 54 4.04 0.58 13.07
C PRO A 54 5.10 1.68 13.15
N SER A 55 4.65 2.93 13.30
CA SER A 55 5.53 4.02 13.71
C SER A 55 6.26 3.46 14.91
N LYS A 56 7.58 3.24 14.77
CA LYS A 56 8.43 2.66 15.81
C LYS A 56 7.90 3.19 17.14
N PRO A 57 7.54 2.34 18.12
CA PRO A 57 7.16 2.85 19.43
C PRO A 57 8.25 3.85 19.78
N LYS A 58 7.87 5.14 19.91
CA LYS A 58 8.80 6.18 20.39
C LYS A 58 9.43 5.52 21.59
N LYS A 59 10.74 5.23 21.48
CA LYS A 59 11.55 4.65 22.55
C LYS A 59 11.06 5.36 23.79
N ALA A 60 10.39 4.63 24.70
CA ALA A 60 9.96 5.23 25.95
C ALA A 60 11.24 5.83 26.51
N VAL A 61 11.32 7.16 26.50
CA VAL A 61 12.44 7.88 27.05
C VAL A 61 12.39 7.50 28.51
N THR A 62 13.28 6.60 28.93
CA THR A 62 13.52 6.35 30.34
C THR A 62 13.84 7.72 30.95
N PRO A 63 13.01 8.26 31.85
CA PRO A 63 13.51 9.30 32.71
C PRO A 63 14.39 8.60 33.75
N GLU A 64 15.68 8.52 33.48
CA GLU A 64 16.68 8.60 34.54
C GLU A 64 17.23 10.04 34.49
N PRO A 65 17.59 10.71 35.60
CA PRO A 65 17.87 10.18 36.95
C PRO A 65 17.34 11.08 38.10
N GLU A 66 17.87 10.84 39.31
CA GLU A 66 17.87 11.63 40.57
C GLU A 66 16.88 11.21 41.68
N ALA A 67 17.31 10.27 42.54
CA ALA A 67 17.72 10.53 43.93
C ALA A 67 18.30 9.27 44.59
#